data_AF-A0A7H0Y1S0-F1
#
_entry.id   AF-A0A7H0Y1S0-F1
#
_cell.length_a   1.000
_cell.length_b   1.000
_cell.length_c   1.000
_cell.angle_alpha   90.00
_cell.angle_beta   90.00
_cell.angle_gamma   90.00
#
_symmetry.space_group_name_H-M   'P 1'
#
loop_
_entity.id
_entity.type
_entity.pdbx_description
1 polymer ?
#
loop_
_entity_poly.entity_id
_entity_poly.type
_entity_poly.pdbx_seq_one_letter_code
_entity_poly.pdbx_strand_id
1 'polypeptide(L)'
;MDNAQLIFERLITNRYSEIQDMIGNQEENLFIDFKEKTQAYESGIHKEDKKIFVKALSGFSNSSGGIIVWGIEARKLDKSSPDIACSEKPIKYLKRFQTDLNNLISDAIIPINSKVRNEIIYVDNNPDNDEGFIVTYIPESDLPPHRALLGDNHYYTRAGDSFIKMEHHMLADIFGRRQRPKLEITCGLVEDAKVGSGTRFHIAVGIKNVGKYIATYPAIRLKTGKDLNIWFSGTKGICSYNLNPVNQLMGNNYNKGFMFSGGISDIIHPYTSIDVTNLYPNADWLQKEELMSKDDRGLNLSFEFEIFAEGCVPETGKVEFSVDEIMDFLRI
;
A
#
# COMPACT_ATOMS: atom_id res chain seq x y z
N MET A 1 3.35 7.75 -3.77
CA MET A 1 4.59 7.30 -4.43
C MET A 1 5.55 6.88 -3.35
N ASP A 2 6.23 5.74 -3.55
CA ASP A 2 7.19 5.18 -2.60
C ASP A 2 8.53 5.94 -2.65
N ASN A 3 9.22 6.09 -1.52
CA ASN A 3 10.49 6.83 -1.41
C ASN A 3 11.57 6.23 -2.31
N ALA A 4 11.67 4.90 -2.36
CA ALA A 4 12.60 4.20 -3.23
C ALA A 4 12.29 4.48 -4.71
N GLN A 5 11.01 4.55 -5.09
CA GLN A 5 10.64 4.88 -6.46
C GLN A 5 11.08 6.30 -6.86
N LEU A 6 10.93 7.28 -5.96
CA LEU A 6 11.35 8.67 -6.23
C LEU A 6 12.86 8.78 -6.46
N ILE A 7 13.67 8.12 -5.63
CA ILE A 7 15.14 8.12 -5.79
C ILE A 7 15.52 7.46 -7.13
N PHE A 8 14.83 6.38 -7.50
CA PHE A 8 15.08 5.68 -8.76
C PHE A 8 14.76 6.57 -9.97
N GLU A 9 13.58 7.20 -9.97
CA GLU A 9 13.18 8.12 -11.05
C GLU A 9 14.15 9.30 -11.19
N ARG A 10 14.67 9.82 -10.08
CA ARG A 10 15.69 10.87 -10.06
C ARG A 10 17.00 10.40 -10.71
N LEU A 11 17.50 9.21 -10.34
CA LEU A 11 18.69 8.58 -10.95
C LEU A 11 18.53 8.34 -12.46
N ILE A 12 17.36 7.91 -12.91
CA ILE A 12 17.10 7.68 -14.33
C ILE A 12 16.98 9.00 -15.12
N THR A 13 16.44 10.04 -14.50
CA THR A 13 16.25 11.35 -15.14
C THR A 13 17.58 12.10 -15.28
N ASN A 14 18.34 12.17 -14.19
CA ASN A 14 19.57 12.96 -14.10
C ASN A 14 20.83 12.16 -14.49
N ARG A 15 20.74 10.82 -14.57
CA ARG A 15 21.82 9.93 -15.03
C ARG A 15 23.13 10.16 -14.28
N TYR A 16 24.25 10.37 -14.99
CA TYR A 16 25.57 10.47 -14.39
C TYR A 16 25.73 11.65 -13.43
N SER A 17 25.05 12.78 -13.67
CA SER A 17 25.17 13.93 -12.76
C SER A 17 24.61 13.62 -11.37
N GLU A 18 23.56 12.82 -11.28
CA GLU A 18 23.01 12.39 -9.99
C GLU A 18 23.96 11.47 -9.23
N ILE A 19 24.69 10.60 -9.94
CA ILE A 19 25.73 9.76 -9.33
C ILE A 19 26.81 10.66 -8.73
N GLN A 20 27.25 11.68 -9.47
CA GLN A 20 28.24 12.66 -8.99
C GLN A 20 27.73 13.43 -7.77
N ASP A 21 26.47 13.86 -7.79
CA ASP A 21 25.85 14.59 -6.67
C ASP A 21 25.74 13.73 -5.41
N MET A 22 25.57 12.41 -5.56
CA MET A 22 25.53 11.47 -4.44
C MET A 22 26.90 11.28 -3.76
N ILE A 23 28.00 11.40 -4.51
CA ILE A 23 29.35 11.26 -3.93
C ILE A 23 29.61 12.35 -2.88
N GLY A 24 29.95 11.93 -1.67
CA GLY A 24 30.25 12.80 -0.53
C GLY A 24 29.03 13.38 0.19
N ASN A 25 27.81 13.20 -0.35
CA ASN A 25 26.58 13.78 0.21
C ASN A 25 25.54 12.72 0.61
N GLN A 26 25.51 11.58 -0.08
CA GLN A 26 24.48 10.57 0.13
C GLN A 26 24.99 9.46 1.06
N GLU A 27 24.33 9.36 2.21
CA GLU A 27 24.49 8.25 3.16
C GLU A 27 23.59 7.07 2.75
N GLU A 28 24.07 5.85 2.97
CA GLU A 28 23.27 4.64 2.95
C GLU A 28 22.16 4.74 4.01
N ASN A 29 20.97 4.29 3.63
CA ASN A 29 19.82 4.34 4.51
C ASN A 29 18.89 3.15 4.24
N LEU A 30 17.64 3.25 4.70
CA LEU A 30 16.64 2.19 4.52
C LEU A 30 16.30 1.89 3.06
N PHE A 31 16.53 2.83 2.14
CA PHE A 31 16.07 2.76 0.74
C PHE A 31 17.22 2.75 -0.28
N ILE A 32 18.46 3.06 0.12
CA ILE A 32 19.61 3.09 -0.79
C ILE A 32 20.80 2.32 -0.20
N ASP A 33 21.45 1.54 -1.06
CA ASP A 33 22.61 0.71 -0.75
C ASP A 33 23.65 0.86 -1.89
N PHE A 34 24.90 1.14 -1.54
CA PHE A 34 26.00 1.29 -2.49
C PHE A 34 26.84 0.02 -2.49
N LYS A 35 27.19 -0.47 -3.69
CA LYS A 35 27.99 -1.69 -3.83
C LYS A 35 29.02 -1.56 -4.94
N GLU A 36 30.19 -2.11 -4.68
CA GLU A 36 31.23 -2.30 -5.69
C GLU A 36 31.04 -3.63 -6.38
N LYS A 37 31.37 -3.69 -7.68
CA LYS A 37 31.58 -4.97 -8.37
C LYS A 37 32.95 -5.50 -7.96
N THR A 38 33.00 -6.76 -7.51
CA THR A 38 34.22 -7.39 -6.97
C THR A 38 35.42 -7.26 -7.92
N GLN A 39 35.19 -7.46 -9.23
CA GLN A 39 36.19 -7.28 -10.28
C GLN A 39 35.63 -6.35 -11.36
N ALA A 40 35.68 -5.04 -11.13
CA ALA A 40 35.07 -4.02 -12.00
C ALA A 40 35.54 -4.05 -13.46
N TYR A 41 36.75 -4.54 -13.72
CA TYR A 41 37.36 -4.61 -15.06
C TYR A 41 37.15 -5.95 -15.78
N GLU A 42 36.54 -6.93 -15.13
CA GLU A 42 36.28 -8.24 -15.72
C GLU A 42 34.83 -8.36 -16.20
N SER A 43 34.63 -9.13 -17.27
CA SER A 43 33.30 -9.33 -17.84
C SER A 43 32.49 -10.33 -17.02
N GLY A 44 31.22 -9.99 -16.80
CA GLY A 44 30.23 -10.86 -16.16
C GLY A 44 30.24 -10.81 -14.63
N ILE A 45 29.34 -11.58 -14.02
CA ILE A 45 29.09 -11.55 -12.58
C ILE A 45 29.87 -12.63 -11.80
N HIS A 46 30.53 -12.23 -10.71
CA HIS A 46 31.27 -13.15 -9.84
C HIS A 46 30.39 -13.74 -8.74
N LYS A 47 30.90 -14.77 -8.06
CA LYS A 47 30.16 -15.47 -7.00
C LYS A 47 29.81 -14.55 -5.83
N GLU A 48 30.70 -13.64 -5.49
CA GLU A 48 30.55 -12.64 -4.43
C GLU A 48 29.47 -11.62 -4.80
N ASP A 49 29.51 -11.09 -6.03
CA ASP A 49 28.49 -10.19 -6.57
C ASP A 49 27.10 -10.83 -6.54
N LYS A 50 26.99 -12.13 -6.91
CA LYS A 50 25.74 -12.89 -6.82
C LYS A 50 25.19 -12.92 -5.39
N LYS A 51 26.04 -13.19 -4.40
CA LYS A 51 25.63 -13.25 -2.99
C LYS A 51 25.13 -11.89 -2.49
N ILE A 52 25.84 -10.81 -2.84
CA ILE A 52 25.45 -9.44 -2.49
C ILE A 52 24.08 -9.14 -3.10
N PHE A 53 23.93 -9.38 -4.40
CA PHE A 53 22.69 -9.11 -5.13
C PHE A 53 21.50 -9.88 -4.54
N VAL A 54 21.67 -11.19 -4.28
CA VAL A 54 20.62 -12.06 -3.77
C VAL A 54 20.21 -11.69 -2.33
N LYS A 55 21.19 -11.33 -1.50
CA LYS A 55 20.94 -10.85 -0.13
C LYS A 55 20.12 -9.56 -0.16
N ALA A 56 20.49 -8.62 -1.02
CA ALA A 56 19.80 -7.34 -1.16
C ALA A 56 18.40 -7.50 -1.78
N LEU A 57 18.24 -8.39 -2.77
CA LEU A 57 16.92 -8.75 -3.33
C LEU A 57 15.98 -9.29 -2.25
N SER A 58 16.44 -10.23 -1.42
CA SER A 58 15.66 -10.76 -0.29
C SER A 58 15.38 -9.67 0.74
N GLY A 59 16.40 -8.91 1.13
CA GLY A 59 16.33 -7.86 2.14
C GLY A 59 15.31 -6.78 1.82
N PHE A 60 15.41 -6.18 0.63
CA PHE A 60 14.51 -5.11 0.19
C PHE A 60 13.10 -5.61 -0.13
N SER A 61 12.96 -6.81 -0.72
CA SER A 61 11.62 -7.38 -0.99
C SER A 61 10.85 -7.71 0.30
N ASN A 62 11.55 -7.96 1.41
CA ASN A 62 10.97 -8.22 2.74
C ASN A 62 10.82 -6.96 3.61
N SER A 63 11.17 -5.79 3.09
CA SER A 63 11.01 -4.49 3.72
C SER A 63 10.25 -3.55 2.78
N SER A 64 10.33 -2.23 3.00
CA SER A 64 9.68 -1.20 2.19
C SER A 64 10.35 -0.93 0.84
N GLY A 65 10.96 -1.95 0.22
CA GLY A 65 11.73 -1.79 -1.02
C GLY A 65 13.04 -1.00 -0.84
N GLY A 66 13.72 -0.74 -1.96
CA GLY A 66 14.96 0.02 -2.01
C GLY A 66 15.66 -0.03 -3.37
N ILE A 67 16.85 0.57 -3.41
CA ILE A 67 17.71 0.66 -4.58
C ILE A 67 19.12 0.20 -4.21
N ILE A 68 19.75 -0.51 -5.13
CA ILE A 68 21.19 -0.76 -5.11
C ILE A 68 21.83 0.06 -6.23
N VAL A 69 22.86 0.83 -5.91
CA VAL A 69 23.69 1.49 -6.91
C VAL A 69 25.05 0.80 -6.97
N TRP A 70 25.28 0.09 -8.08
CA TRP A 70 26.51 -0.63 -8.36
C TRP A 70 27.56 0.26 -8.99
N GLY A 71 28.81 0.10 -8.55
CA GLY A 71 29.96 0.87 -9.00
C GLY A 71 30.28 2.06 -8.11
N ILE A 72 29.84 2.07 -6.85
CA ILE A 72 30.17 3.12 -5.87
C ILE A 72 30.82 2.47 -4.66
N GLU A 73 31.98 3.01 -4.26
CA GLU A 73 32.62 2.69 -2.98
C GLU A 73 31.97 3.52 -1.88
N ALA A 74 31.46 2.87 -0.85
CA ALA A 74 30.96 3.53 0.35
C ALA A 74 31.79 3.12 1.58
N ARG A 75 32.01 4.09 2.48
CA ARG A 75 32.78 3.88 3.71
C ARG A 75 32.15 4.62 4.89
N LYS A 76 32.35 4.09 6.09
CA LYS A 76 31.97 4.76 7.34
C LYS A 76 32.93 5.89 7.64
N LEU A 77 32.39 7.06 7.95
CA LEU A 77 33.16 8.19 8.50
C LEU A 77 33.50 7.91 9.98
N ASP A 78 32.54 7.35 10.74
CA ASP A 78 32.71 6.97 12.15
C ASP A 78 32.05 5.62 12.45
N LYS A 79 32.44 4.96 13.56
CA LYS A 79 31.88 3.65 13.97
C LYS A 79 30.37 3.63 14.18
N SER A 80 29.74 4.80 14.36
CA SER A 80 28.31 4.95 14.61
C SER A 80 27.54 5.60 13.45
N SER A 81 28.24 5.99 12.36
CA SER A 81 27.61 6.61 11.20
C SER A 81 27.19 5.54 10.17
N PRO A 82 26.18 5.80 9.34
CA PRO A 82 25.98 5.06 8.11
C PRO A 82 27.18 5.18 7.17
N ASP A 83 27.27 4.27 6.20
CA ASP A 83 28.23 4.34 5.11
C ASP A 83 27.88 5.50 4.16
N ILE A 84 28.85 6.34 3.78
CA ILE A 84 28.66 7.43 2.82
C ILE A 84 29.30 7.07 1.48
N ALA A 85 28.66 7.43 0.37
CA ALA A 85 29.25 7.29 -0.96
C ALA A 85 30.54 8.11 -1.05
N CYS A 86 31.69 7.46 -1.24
CA CYS A 86 33.01 8.10 -1.17
C CYS A 86 33.66 8.28 -2.54
N SER A 87 33.59 7.27 -3.41
CA SER A 87 34.26 7.33 -4.70
C SER A 87 33.55 6.50 -5.77
N GLU A 88 33.71 6.92 -7.02
CA GLU A 88 33.24 6.20 -8.18
C GLU A 88 34.15 5.00 -8.48
N LYS A 89 33.52 3.85 -8.73
CA LYS A 89 34.15 2.60 -9.19
C LYS A 89 33.41 2.10 -10.44
N PRO A 90 33.53 2.79 -11.58
CA PRO A 90 32.82 2.40 -12.79
C PRO A 90 33.12 0.95 -13.19
N ILE A 91 32.09 0.28 -13.69
CA ILE A 91 32.10 -1.12 -14.09
C ILE A 91 32.28 -1.18 -15.60
N LYS A 92 33.29 -1.92 -16.07
CA LYS A 92 33.45 -2.24 -17.49
C LYS A 92 32.58 -3.42 -17.91
N TYR A 93 32.31 -3.53 -19.21
CA TYR A 93 31.43 -4.56 -19.77
C TYR A 93 30.01 -4.47 -19.18
N LEU A 94 29.53 -3.24 -19.02
CA LEU A 94 28.35 -2.91 -18.24
C LEU A 94 27.09 -3.62 -18.74
N LYS A 95 26.88 -3.67 -20.05
CA LYS A 95 25.77 -4.41 -20.69
C LYS A 95 25.77 -5.89 -20.31
N ARG A 96 26.96 -6.51 -20.24
CA ARG A 96 27.07 -7.93 -19.87
C ARG A 96 26.72 -8.13 -18.40
N PHE A 97 27.21 -7.26 -17.52
CA PHE A 97 26.88 -7.31 -16.10
C PHE A 97 25.37 -7.12 -15.85
N GLN A 98 24.72 -6.18 -16.55
CA GLN A 98 23.26 -5.99 -16.49
C GLN A 98 22.50 -7.25 -16.94
N THR A 99 22.93 -7.86 -18.05
CA THR A 99 22.33 -9.09 -18.58
C THR A 99 22.42 -10.22 -17.56
N ASP A 100 23.58 -10.38 -16.92
CA ASP A 100 23.79 -11.39 -15.90
C ASP A 100 22.91 -11.14 -14.65
N LEU A 101 22.77 -9.88 -14.20
CA LEU A 101 21.87 -9.52 -13.09
C LEU A 101 20.40 -9.83 -13.44
N ASN A 102 19.96 -9.49 -14.66
CA ASN A 102 18.60 -9.79 -15.11
C ASN A 102 18.31 -11.29 -15.12
N ASN A 103 19.25 -12.10 -15.61
CA ASN A 103 19.12 -13.56 -15.61
C ASN A 103 19.05 -14.14 -14.20
N LEU A 104 19.72 -13.51 -13.23
CA LEU A 104 19.71 -13.97 -11.84
C LEU A 104 18.39 -13.73 -11.11
N ILE A 105 17.60 -12.71 -11.49
CA ILE A 105 16.36 -12.37 -10.78
C ILE A 105 15.42 -13.58 -10.65
N SER A 106 15.31 -14.38 -11.71
CA SER A 106 14.41 -15.54 -11.76
C SER A 106 14.75 -16.63 -10.74
N ASP A 107 16.04 -16.82 -10.44
CA ASP A 107 16.52 -17.91 -9.58
C ASP A 107 17.09 -17.41 -8.24
N ALA A 108 17.17 -16.09 -8.04
CA ALA A 108 17.79 -15.48 -6.87
C ALA A 108 16.97 -15.66 -5.60
N ILE A 109 15.65 -15.48 -5.70
CA ILE A 109 14.73 -15.46 -4.56
C ILE A 109 13.46 -16.28 -4.80
N ILE A 110 12.90 -16.84 -3.72
CA ILE A 110 11.58 -17.49 -3.73
C ILE A 110 10.68 -16.96 -2.60
N PRO A 111 9.43 -16.52 -2.89
CA PRO A 111 8.86 -16.32 -4.22
C PRO A 111 9.62 -15.25 -5.03
N ILE A 112 9.35 -15.14 -6.34
CA ILE A 112 10.01 -14.14 -7.21
C ILE A 112 9.34 -12.77 -7.01
N ASN A 113 10.14 -11.72 -6.91
CA ASN A 113 9.65 -10.34 -7.03
C ASN A 113 9.77 -9.90 -8.49
N SER A 114 8.66 -9.95 -9.23
CA SER A 114 8.63 -9.68 -10.68
C SER A 114 8.78 -8.21 -11.06
N LYS A 115 8.75 -7.30 -10.09
CA LYS A 115 8.78 -5.86 -10.33
C LYS A 115 10.19 -5.26 -10.24
N VAL A 116 11.23 -6.08 -10.01
CA VAL A 116 12.64 -5.66 -9.95
C VAL A 116 13.11 -5.15 -11.33
N ARG A 117 13.91 -4.08 -11.34
CA ARG A 117 14.44 -3.46 -12.56
C ARG A 117 15.92 -3.14 -12.42
N ASN A 118 16.71 -3.41 -13.46
CA ASN A 118 18.12 -3.03 -13.53
C ASN A 118 18.32 -2.04 -14.68
N GLU A 119 18.84 -0.85 -14.40
CA GLU A 119 19.08 0.20 -15.40
C GLU A 119 20.54 0.63 -15.43
N ILE A 120 21.01 0.98 -16.62
CA ILE A 120 22.39 1.41 -16.87
C ILE A 120 22.49 2.94 -16.79
N ILE A 121 23.56 3.41 -16.13
CA ILE A 121 24.03 4.80 -16.19
C ILE A 121 25.48 4.79 -16.67
N TYR A 122 25.74 5.34 -17.86
CA TYR A 122 27.10 5.41 -18.42
C TYR A 122 27.89 6.59 -17.82
N VAL A 123 29.20 6.42 -17.67
CA VAL A 123 30.11 7.54 -17.35
C VAL A 123 30.01 8.59 -18.45
N ASP A 124 29.92 9.87 -18.07
CA ASP A 124 29.76 11.02 -18.98
C ASP A 124 28.60 10.87 -19.98
N ASN A 125 27.62 10.02 -19.68
CA ASN A 125 26.54 9.63 -20.59
C ASN A 125 27.06 9.11 -21.95
N ASN A 126 28.23 8.45 -21.98
CA ASN A 126 28.85 7.91 -23.19
C ASN A 126 28.67 6.38 -23.29
N PRO A 127 27.75 5.87 -24.15
CA PRO A 127 27.50 4.44 -24.27
C PRO A 127 28.60 3.64 -25.00
N ASP A 128 29.52 4.30 -25.69
CA ASP A 128 30.51 3.65 -26.56
C ASP A 128 31.60 2.93 -25.74
N ASN A 129 31.88 3.42 -24.53
CA ASN A 129 32.91 2.86 -23.65
C ASN A 129 32.43 1.62 -22.87
N ASP A 130 31.12 1.32 -22.87
CA ASP A 130 30.49 0.25 -22.09
C ASP A 130 30.97 0.20 -20.62
N GLU A 131 31.08 1.40 -20.03
CA GLU A 131 31.60 1.65 -18.69
C GLU A 131 30.65 2.55 -17.90
N GLY A 132 30.39 2.23 -16.64
CA GLY A 132 29.46 3.00 -15.80
C GLY A 132 28.91 2.25 -14.60
N PHE A 133 27.66 2.54 -14.26
CA PHE A 133 26.98 2.13 -13.04
C PHE A 133 25.70 1.37 -13.39
N ILE A 134 25.26 0.50 -12.48
CA ILE A 134 23.95 -0.14 -12.58
C ILE A 134 23.11 0.26 -11.39
N VAL A 135 21.89 0.71 -11.66
CA VAL A 135 20.88 0.98 -10.62
C VAL A 135 19.87 -0.15 -10.64
N THR A 136 19.83 -0.93 -9.56
CA THR A 136 18.81 -1.95 -9.34
C THR A 136 17.70 -1.37 -8.46
N TYR A 137 16.50 -1.23 -8.99
CA TYR A 137 15.31 -0.93 -8.20
C TYR A 137 14.61 -2.21 -7.76
N ILE A 138 14.35 -2.32 -6.45
CA ILE A 138 13.70 -3.47 -5.82
C ILE A 138 12.50 -2.95 -5.02
N PRO A 139 11.29 -3.00 -5.58
CA PRO A 139 10.10 -2.54 -4.86
C PRO A 139 9.74 -3.48 -3.71
N GLU A 140 8.98 -2.97 -2.75
CA GLU A 140 8.29 -3.79 -1.75
C GLU A 140 7.46 -4.88 -2.46
N SER A 141 7.50 -6.09 -1.92
CA SER A 141 6.77 -7.21 -2.48
C SER A 141 5.40 -7.38 -1.83
N ASP A 142 4.44 -7.80 -2.65
CA ASP A 142 3.09 -8.16 -2.20
C ASP A 142 3.05 -9.57 -1.53
N LEU A 143 4.13 -10.36 -1.65
CA LEU A 143 4.20 -11.76 -1.21
C LEU A 143 5.45 -12.08 -0.37
N PRO A 144 5.75 -11.34 0.71
CA PRO A 144 6.82 -11.72 1.62
C PRO A 144 6.45 -12.99 2.42
N PRO A 145 7.43 -13.76 2.93
CA PRO A 145 8.87 -13.51 2.88
C PRO A 145 9.56 -14.13 1.66
N HIS A 146 10.57 -13.45 1.13
CA HIS A 146 11.45 -13.84 0.03
C HIS A 146 12.74 -14.45 0.57
N ARG A 147 12.99 -15.73 0.26
CA ARG A 147 14.21 -16.45 0.63
C ARG A 147 15.31 -16.27 -0.43
N ALA A 148 16.51 -15.92 0.00
CA ALA A 148 17.72 -15.92 -0.82
C ALA A 148 18.19 -17.36 -1.11
N LEU A 149 18.23 -17.81 -2.37
CA LEU A 149 18.56 -19.21 -2.73
C LEU A 149 20.06 -19.43 -3.04
N LEU A 150 20.72 -18.45 -3.64
CA LEU A 150 22.08 -18.59 -4.16
C LEU A 150 23.15 -18.53 -3.05
N GLY A 151 23.33 -19.67 -2.37
CA GLY A 151 24.46 -19.95 -1.46
C GLY A 151 24.19 -19.74 0.03
N ASP A 152 23.01 -19.23 0.39
CA ASP A 152 22.70 -18.86 1.78
C ASP A 152 21.39 -19.47 2.30
N ASN A 153 20.38 -19.69 1.46
CA ASN A 153 19.07 -20.28 1.84
C ASN A 153 18.40 -19.60 3.06
N HIS A 154 18.68 -18.32 3.27
CA HIS A 154 18.19 -17.53 4.40
C HIS A 154 17.22 -16.43 3.94
N TYR A 155 16.48 -15.88 4.89
CA TYR A 155 15.63 -14.72 4.69
C TYR A 155 16.33 -13.50 5.27
N TYR A 156 16.35 -12.42 4.51
CA TYR A 156 16.96 -11.15 4.91
C TYR A 156 15.89 -10.06 5.03
N THR A 157 16.15 -9.07 5.88
CA THR A 157 15.37 -7.82 5.92
C THR A 157 16.33 -6.64 6.10
N ARG A 158 15.92 -5.44 5.68
CA ARG A 158 16.70 -4.21 5.87
C ARG A 158 16.55 -3.71 7.31
N ALA A 159 17.67 -3.44 7.96
CA ALA A 159 17.74 -2.80 9.28
C ALA A 159 18.75 -1.64 9.21
N GLY A 160 18.24 -0.43 9.05
CA GLY A 160 19.08 0.76 8.85
C GLY A 160 19.83 0.70 7.52
N ASP A 161 21.16 0.74 7.61
CA ASP A 161 22.12 0.69 6.50
C ASP A 161 22.53 -0.74 6.10
N SER A 162 22.01 -1.77 6.76
CA SER A 162 22.48 -3.15 6.55
C SER A 162 21.35 -4.18 6.39
N PHE A 163 21.72 -5.33 5.83
CA PHE A 163 20.83 -6.48 5.72
C PHE A 163 21.12 -7.48 6.83
N ILE A 164 20.13 -7.70 7.69
CA ILE A 164 20.19 -8.67 8.77
C ILE A 164 19.40 -9.93 8.39
N LYS A 165 19.85 -11.07 8.90
CA LYS A 165 19.10 -12.32 8.78
C LYS A 165 17.83 -12.19 9.62
N MET A 166 16.71 -12.60 9.05
CA MET A 166 15.45 -12.64 9.78
C MET A 166 15.45 -13.76 10.81
N GLU A 167 15.12 -13.41 12.04
CA GLU A 167 14.96 -14.35 13.15
C GLU A 167 13.59 -15.06 13.11
N HIS A 168 13.46 -16.13 13.89
CA HIS A 168 12.24 -16.94 13.91
C HIS A 168 10.97 -16.11 14.14
N HIS A 169 11.00 -15.18 15.10
CA HIS A 169 9.83 -14.33 15.39
C HIS A 169 9.51 -13.39 14.22
N MET A 170 10.52 -12.84 13.53
CA MET A 170 10.31 -12.02 12.33
C MET A 170 9.68 -12.86 11.21
N LEU A 171 10.14 -14.10 11.03
CA LEU A 171 9.55 -15.01 10.05
C LEU A 171 8.14 -15.42 10.42
N ALA A 172 7.89 -15.78 11.67
CA ALA A 172 6.55 -16.07 12.17
C ALA A 172 5.63 -14.87 11.96
N ASP A 173 6.13 -13.65 12.18
CA ASP A 173 5.41 -12.42 11.93
C ASP A 173 5.22 -12.13 10.45
N ILE A 174 6.15 -12.48 9.54
CA ILE A 174 5.97 -12.22 8.10
C ILE A 174 5.12 -13.32 7.43
N PHE A 175 5.34 -14.60 7.74
CA PHE A 175 4.42 -15.67 7.33
C PHE A 175 3.04 -15.50 7.96
N GLY A 176 3.01 -14.99 9.18
CA GLY A 176 1.82 -14.64 9.94
C GLY A 176 1.35 -13.20 9.75
N ARG A 177 2.00 -12.39 8.88
CA ARG A 177 1.45 -11.12 8.37
C ARG A 177 0.39 -11.59 7.41
N ARG A 178 -0.72 -11.95 8.06
CA ARG A 178 -1.84 -12.71 7.52
C ARG A 178 -2.16 -12.13 6.16
N GLN A 179 -2.36 -13.04 5.23
CA GLN A 179 -3.26 -12.90 4.11
C GLN A 179 -4.53 -12.14 4.55
N ARG A 180 -4.48 -10.81 4.60
CA ARG A 180 -5.54 -9.96 5.14
C ARG A 180 -6.47 -9.59 3.99
N PRO A 181 -7.79 -9.56 4.23
CA PRO A 181 -8.70 -8.95 3.28
C PRO A 181 -8.30 -7.49 3.05
N LYS A 182 -8.55 -6.97 1.86
CA LYS A 182 -8.50 -5.53 1.62
C LYS A 182 -9.93 -5.05 1.58
N LEU A 183 -10.35 -4.32 2.62
CA LEU A 183 -11.72 -3.89 2.79
C LEU A 183 -11.88 -2.43 2.39
N GLU A 184 -12.93 -2.13 1.65
CA GLU A 184 -13.32 -0.79 1.25
C GLU A 184 -14.80 -0.60 1.56
N ILE A 185 -15.19 0.64 1.86
CA ILE A 185 -16.61 0.96 2.00
C ILE A 185 -17.29 0.91 0.63
N THR A 186 -18.50 0.37 0.58
CA THR A 186 -19.39 0.54 -0.57
C THR A 186 -20.61 1.31 -0.13
N CYS A 187 -20.97 2.35 -0.86
CA CYS A 187 -22.16 3.14 -0.59
C CYS A 187 -22.81 3.61 -1.89
N GLY A 188 -24.12 3.78 -1.87
CA GLY A 188 -24.87 4.28 -3.01
C GLY A 188 -26.24 4.83 -2.62
N LEU A 189 -26.71 5.81 -3.39
CA LEU A 189 -28.06 6.34 -3.27
C LEU A 189 -29.06 5.32 -3.85
N VAL A 190 -30.14 5.08 -3.11
CA VAL A 190 -31.21 4.16 -3.48
C VAL A 190 -32.55 4.86 -3.33
N GLU A 191 -33.36 4.85 -4.38
CA GLU A 191 -34.73 5.36 -4.35
C GLU A 191 -35.60 4.47 -3.45
N ASP A 192 -36.41 5.11 -2.61
CA ASP A 192 -37.43 4.49 -1.77
C ASP A 192 -38.83 4.85 -2.30
N ALA A 193 -39.88 4.35 -1.66
CA ALA A 193 -41.26 4.59 -2.06
C ALA A 193 -41.58 6.10 -2.16
N LYS A 194 -42.33 6.45 -3.21
CA LYS A 194 -42.85 7.82 -3.38
C LYS A 194 -43.86 8.13 -2.27
N VAL A 195 -43.64 9.23 -1.55
CA VAL A 195 -44.57 9.71 -0.53
C VAL A 195 -45.04 11.10 -0.91
N GLY A 196 -46.28 11.21 -1.40
CA GLY A 196 -46.83 12.46 -1.89
C GLY A 196 -46.10 12.95 -3.17
N SER A 197 -45.65 14.20 -3.18
CA SER A 197 -44.92 14.83 -4.30
C SER A 197 -43.40 14.64 -4.26
N GLY A 198 -42.84 14.05 -3.19
CA GLY A 198 -41.40 13.85 -3.03
C GLY A 198 -40.96 12.39 -3.23
N THR A 199 -39.79 12.19 -3.83
CA THR A 199 -39.11 10.88 -3.91
C THR A 199 -38.25 10.72 -2.66
N ARG A 200 -38.50 9.67 -1.87
CA ARG A 200 -37.60 9.31 -0.77
C ARG A 200 -36.38 8.58 -1.31
N PHE A 201 -35.26 8.77 -0.64
CA PHE A 201 -34.06 7.99 -0.90
C PHE A 201 -33.34 7.67 0.41
N HIS A 202 -32.48 6.68 0.36
CA HIS A 202 -31.55 6.34 1.43
C HIS A 202 -30.18 6.04 0.84
N ILE A 203 -29.16 6.10 1.68
CA ILE A 203 -27.80 5.68 1.33
C ILE A 203 -27.64 4.25 1.84
N ALA A 204 -27.56 3.28 0.93
CA ALA A 204 -27.17 1.92 1.28
C ALA A 204 -25.67 1.90 1.57
N VAL A 205 -25.26 1.29 2.68
CA VAL A 205 -23.87 1.19 3.12
C VAL A 205 -23.50 -0.27 3.32
N GLY A 206 -22.35 -0.67 2.79
CA GLY A 206 -21.80 -2.01 2.89
C GLY A 206 -20.28 -2.03 3.00
N ILE A 207 -19.73 -3.23 3.15
CA ILE A 207 -18.29 -3.48 3.15
C ILE A 207 -17.98 -4.35 1.93
N LYS A 208 -17.00 -3.95 1.13
CA LYS A 208 -16.51 -4.70 -0.02
C LYS A 208 -15.11 -5.21 0.25
N ASN A 209 -14.87 -6.48 -0.01
CA ASN A 209 -13.53 -7.04 -0.01
C ASN A 209 -12.96 -6.98 -1.43
N VAL A 210 -12.00 -6.11 -1.67
CA VAL A 210 -11.26 -6.01 -2.94
C VAL A 210 -9.97 -6.83 -2.92
N GLY A 211 -9.68 -7.50 -1.81
CA GLY A 211 -8.51 -8.35 -1.62
C GLY A 211 -8.73 -9.81 -2.03
N LYS A 212 -7.63 -10.57 -2.04
CA LYS A 212 -7.58 -12.00 -2.40
C LYS A 212 -7.96 -12.95 -1.26
N TYR A 213 -8.11 -12.42 -0.05
CA TYR A 213 -8.24 -13.20 1.18
C TYR A 213 -9.52 -12.90 1.90
N ILE A 214 -10.01 -13.88 2.64
CA ILE A 214 -11.31 -13.82 3.32
C ILE A 214 -11.25 -12.84 4.50
N ALA A 215 -12.32 -12.05 4.69
CA ALA A 215 -12.51 -11.25 5.89
C ALA A 215 -13.33 -12.00 6.94
N THR A 216 -12.72 -12.32 8.08
CA THR A 216 -13.39 -12.92 9.24
C THR A 216 -13.76 -11.85 10.27
N TYR A 217 -14.93 -12.03 10.90
CA TYR A 217 -15.50 -11.11 11.90
C TYR A 217 -15.54 -9.64 11.41
N PRO A 218 -16.12 -9.37 10.22
CA PRO A 218 -16.21 -8.01 9.71
C PRO A 218 -17.07 -7.17 10.65
N ALA A 219 -16.63 -5.95 10.92
CA ALA A 219 -17.41 -4.98 11.66
C ALA A 219 -17.22 -3.59 11.04
N ILE A 220 -18.19 -2.72 11.24
CA ILE A 220 -18.10 -1.33 10.80
C ILE A 220 -18.75 -0.43 11.83
N ARG A 221 -18.08 0.68 12.11
CA ARG A 221 -18.59 1.77 12.92
C ARG A 221 -18.92 2.93 11.99
N LEU A 222 -20.14 3.46 12.12
CA LEU A 222 -20.63 4.57 11.32
C LEU A 222 -20.98 5.74 12.23
N LYS A 223 -20.39 6.90 11.97
CA LYS A 223 -20.71 8.14 12.67
C LYS A 223 -21.36 9.09 11.68
N THR A 224 -22.66 9.27 11.83
CA THR A 224 -23.46 10.10 10.92
C THR A 224 -23.25 11.58 11.22
N GLY A 225 -23.29 12.40 10.16
CA GLY A 225 -23.46 13.85 10.30
C GLY A 225 -24.84 14.21 10.84
N LYS A 226 -25.08 15.51 11.08
CA LYS A 226 -26.35 16.01 11.62
C LYS A 226 -27.56 15.71 10.72
N ASP A 227 -27.31 15.56 9.42
CA ASP A 227 -28.32 15.42 8.38
C ASP A 227 -28.66 13.96 8.03
N LEU A 228 -27.97 13.00 8.65
CA LEU A 228 -28.15 11.57 8.43
C LEU A 228 -28.52 10.85 9.72
N ASN A 229 -29.46 9.91 9.62
CA ASN A 229 -29.91 9.08 10.72
C ASN A 229 -29.92 7.59 10.35
N ILE A 230 -29.69 6.74 11.35
CA ILE A 230 -29.81 5.28 11.23
C ILE A 230 -31.09 4.85 11.92
N TRP A 231 -31.95 4.13 11.18
CA TRP A 231 -33.24 3.68 11.70
C TRP A 231 -33.16 2.21 12.10
N PHE A 232 -33.41 1.88 13.37
CA PHE A 232 -33.46 0.50 13.83
C PHE A 232 -34.91 0.04 13.90
N SER A 233 -35.35 -0.81 12.96
CA SER A 233 -36.62 -1.52 13.13
C SER A 233 -36.41 -2.67 14.12
N GLY A 234 -37.07 -2.63 15.28
CA GLY A 234 -36.98 -3.64 16.32
C GLY A 234 -37.62 -5.00 15.98
N THR A 235 -38.02 -5.22 14.73
CA THR A 235 -38.60 -6.49 14.27
C THR A 235 -37.85 -6.96 13.03
N LYS A 236 -37.45 -8.24 12.99
CA LYS A 236 -36.76 -8.93 11.89
C LYS A 236 -37.63 -9.06 10.62
N GLY A 237 -38.22 -7.97 10.16
CA GLY A 237 -39.00 -7.91 8.94
C GLY A 237 -38.81 -6.54 8.32
N ILE A 238 -38.21 -6.52 7.13
CA ILE A 238 -38.01 -5.41 6.17
C ILE A 238 -36.58 -4.83 6.12
N CYS A 239 -35.83 -4.72 7.22
CA CYS A 239 -34.40 -4.33 7.17
C CYS A 239 -33.53 -5.45 7.76
N SER A 240 -33.28 -6.52 7.00
CA SER A 240 -32.34 -7.56 7.43
C SER A 240 -30.91 -7.06 7.24
N TYR A 241 -30.30 -6.60 8.32
CA TYR A 241 -28.87 -6.28 8.33
C TYR A 241 -28.07 -7.59 8.28
N ASN A 242 -27.11 -7.70 7.35
CA ASN A 242 -26.22 -8.86 7.34
C ASN A 242 -25.24 -8.83 8.52
N LEU A 243 -24.97 -7.64 9.08
CA LEU A 243 -24.22 -7.47 10.34
C LEU A 243 -25.14 -6.92 11.43
N ASN A 244 -25.07 -7.49 12.64
CA ASN A 244 -25.97 -7.08 13.72
C ASN A 244 -25.49 -5.78 14.38
N PRO A 245 -26.41 -4.85 14.73
CA PRO A 245 -26.05 -3.68 15.53
C PRO A 245 -25.64 -4.10 16.94
N VAL A 246 -24.54 -3.54 17.43
CA VAL A 246 -24.04 -3.77 18.79
C VAL A 246 -24.80 -2.87 19.75
N ASN A 247 -25.35 -3.45 20.81
CA ASN A 247 -25.99 -2.68 21.88
C ASN A 247 -24.96 -1.78 22.57
N GLN A 248 -25.18 -0.47 22.46
CA GLN A 248 -24.32 0.57 23.01
C GLN A 248 -25.19 1.58 23.77
N LEU A 249 -24.67 2.16 24.86
CA LEU A 249 -25.37 3.22 25.60
C LEU A 249 -25.68 4.38 24.66
N MET A 250 -26.89 4.94 24.71
CA MET A 250 -27.33 5.96 23.73
C MET A 250 -26.36 7.14 23.59
N GLY A 251 -25.78 7.64 24.69
CA GLY A 251 -24.79 8.73 24.64
C GLY A 251 -23.47 8.37 23.94
N ASN A 252 -23.12 7.08 23.88
CA ASN A 252 -21.96 6.60 23.13
C ASN A 252 -22.21 6.55 21.63
N ASN A 253 -23.45 6.36 21.17
CA ASN A 253 -23.74 6.28 19.73
C ASN A 253 -23.58 7.65 19.06
N TYR A 254 -24.07 8.71 19.70
CA TYR A 254 -23.93 10.07 19.19
C TYR A 254 -22.48 10.56 19.18
N ASN A 255 -21.65 10.12 20.14
CA ASN A 255 -20.26 10.55 20.25
C ASN A 255 -19.26 9.64 19.50
N LYS A 256 -19.50 8.33 19.47
CA LYS A 256 -18.57 7.31 18.96
C LYS A 256 -19.09 6.56 17.72
N GLY A 257 -20.26 6.90 17.20
CA GLY A 257 -20.89 6.21 16.08
C GLY A 257 -21.56 4.89 16.45
N PHE A 258 -22.43 4.42 15.56
CA PHE A 258 -23.14 3.15 15.64
C PHE A 258 -22.25 2.01 15.15
N MET A 259 -22.11 0.96 15.95
CA MET A 259 -21.31 -0.22 15.60
C MET A 259 -22.17 -1.36 15.10
N PHE A 260 -21.77 -1.96 13.98
CA PHE A 260 -22.31 -3.20 13.42
C PHE A 260 -21.20 -4.25 13.42
N SER A 261 -21.48 -5.45 13.92
CA SER A 261 -20.49 -6.52 14.01
C SER A 261 -21.03 -7.85 13.50
N GLY A 262 -20.24 -8.54 12.68
CA GLY A 262 -20.47 -9.90 12.26
C GLY A 262 -20.08 -10.91 13.33
N GLY A 263 -20.83 -12.00 13.40
CA GLY A 263 -20.54 -13.19 14.20
C GLY A 263 -19.63 -14.19 13.47
N ILE A 264 -19.60 -15.43 13.98
CA ILE A 264 -18.76 -16.52 13.47
C ILE A 264 -19.12 -16.93 12.03
N SER A 265 -20.38 -16.74 11.63
CA SER A 265 -20.88 -17.07 10.29
C SER A 265 -20.65 -15.95 9.27
N ASP A 266 -20.29 -14.76 9.72
CA ASP A 266 -20.33 -13.57 8.87
C ASP A 266 -18.94 -13.35 8.29
N ILE A 267 -18.84 -13.60 6.99
CA ILE A 267 -17.58 -13.68 6.26
C ILE A 267 -17.72 -12.93 4.94
N ILE A 268 -16.71 -12.13 4.57
CA ILE A 268 -16.67 -11.48 3.24
C ILE A 268 -15.62 -12.17 2.38
N HIS A 269 -16.08 -12.93 1.39
CA HIS A 269 -15.21 -13.62 0.44
C HIS A 269 -14.44 -12.64 -0.46
N PRO A 270 -13.30 -13.06 -1.04
CA PRO A 270 -12.56 -12.26 -2.00
C PRO A 270 -13.45 -11.71 -3.11
N TYR A 271 -13.34 -10.41 -3.39
CA TYR A 271 -14.09 -9.71 -4.45
C TYR A 271 -15.61 -9.68 -4.28
N THR A 272 -16.11 -9.92 -3.06
CA THR A 272 -17.54 -9.83 -2.73
C THR A 272 -17.83 -8.67 -1.79
N SER A 273 -19.10 -8.32 -1.64
CA SER A 273 -19.57 -7.29 -0.71
C SER A 273 -20.67 -7.82 0.19
N ILE A 274 -20.82 -7.17 1.34
CA ILE A 274 -21.91 -7.41 2.27
C ILE A 274 -22.58 -6.07 2.59
N ASP A 275 -23.90 -6.02 2.42
CA ASP A 275 -24.68 -4.83 2.77
C ASP A 275 -24.88 -4.79 4.29
N VAL A 276 -24.64 -3.63 4.91
CA VAL A 276 -24.63 -3.50 6.36
C VAL A 276 -25.89 -2.81 6.85
N THR A 277 -26.16 -1.60 6.37
CA THR A 277 -27.25 -0.75 6.86
C THR A 277 -27.59 0.36 5.87
N ASN A 278 -28.70 1.05 6.14
CA ASN A 278 -29.15 2.20 5.37
C ASN A 278 -29.09 3.47 6.23
N LEU A 279 -28.54 4.54 5.67
CA LEU A 279 -28.58 5.88 6.26
C LEU A 279 -29.71 6.67 5.59
N TYR A 280 -30.56 7.26 6.39
CA TYR A 280 -31.70 8.04 5.91
C TYR A 280 -31.42 9.53 6.12
N PRO A 281 -31.60 10.37 5.09
CA PRO A 281 -31.66 11.81 5.26
C PRO A 281 -32.76 12.18 6.26
N ASN A 282 -32.54 13.26 6.99
CA ASN A 282 -33.62 13.86 7.78
C ASN A 282 -34.78 14.26 6.85
N ALA A 283 -36.01 14.22 7.36
CA ALA A 283 -37.23 14.44 6.57
C ALA A 283 -37.19 15.71 5.70
N ASP A 284 -36.49 16.76 6.17
CA ASP A 284 -36.31 18.06 5.52
C ASP A 284 -35.38 18.04 4.28
N TRP A 285 -34.88 16.88 3.84
CA TRP A 285 -34.05 16.72 2.62
C TRP A 285 -34.83 16.09 1.45
N LEU A 286 -36.13 15.86 1.63
CA LEU A 286 -36.98 15.16 0.66
C LEU A 286 -37.74 16.08 -0.32
N GLN A 287 -37.73 17.39 -0.08
CA GLN A 287 -38.43 18.38 -0.90
C GLN A 287 -37.42 19.14 -1.77
N LYS A 288 -37.75 19.32 -3.06
CA LYS A 288 -36.89 20.01 -4.05
C LYS A 288 -36.52 21.43 -3.60
N GLU A 289 -37.50 22.17 -3.07
CA GLU A 289 -37.32 23.54 -2.60
C GLU A 289 -36.36 23.60 -1.39
N GLU A 290 -36.41 22.59 -0.52
CA GLU A 290 -35.53 22.50 0.66
C GLU A 290 -34.11 22.09 0.26
N LEU A 291 -33.94 21.18 -0.71
CA LEU A 291 -32.65 20.77 -1.28
C LEU A 291 -31.91 21.98 -1.91
N MET A 292 -32.58 22.74 -2.78
CA MET A 292 -32.00 23.93 -3.41
C MET A 292 -31.58 24.98 -2.37
N SER A 293 -32.39 25.19 -1.33
CA SER A 293 -32.05 26.13 -0.23
C SER A 293 -30.85 25.67 0.62
N LYS A 294 -30.51 24.38 0.59
CA LYS A 294 -29.40 23.77 1.35
C LYS A 294 -28.12 23.73 0.51
N ASP A 295 -28.24 23.58 -0.81
CA ASP A 295 -27.13 23.73 -1.74
C ASP A 295 -26.49 25.13 -1.67
N ASP A 296 -27.31 26.18 -1.62
CA ASP A 296 -26.87 27.57 -1.41
C ASP A 296 -26.07 27.76 -0.10
N ARG A 297 -26.16 26.81 0.84
CA ARG A 297 -25.44 26.80 2.13
C ARG A 297 -24.23 25.86 2.14
N GLY A 298 -23.94 25.15 1.05
CA GLY A 298 -22.84 24.20 0.94
C GLY A 298 -22.97 22.99 1.88
N LEU A 299 -24.20 22.58 2.19
CA LEU A 299 -24.46 21.45 3.09
C LEU A 299 -24.41 20.13 2.30
N ASN A 300 -23.53 19.21 2.71
CA ASN A 300 -23.39 17.87 2.12
C ASN A 300 -23.88 16.78 3.09
N LEU A 301 -24.44 15.69 2.56
CA LEU A 301 -24.70 14.49 3.36
C LEU A 301 -23.38 13.76 3.58
N SER A 302 -22.94 13.65 4.83
CA SER A 302 -21.67 12.99 5.12
C SER A 302 -21.71 12.11 6.35
N PHE A 303 -20.86 11.08 6.32
CA PHE A 303 -20.64 10.20 7.46
C PHE A 303 -19.19 9.71 7.48
N GLU A 304 -18.69 9.47 8.68
CA GLU A 304 -17.39 8.86 8.92
C GLU A 304 -17.58 7.35 9.14
N PHE A 305 -16.62 6.55 8.67
CA PHE A 305 -16.62 5.11 8.86
C PHE A 305 -15.28 4.60 9.42
N GLU A 306 -15.36 3.49 10.12
CA GLU A 306 -14.22 2.69 10.55
C GLU A 306 -14.57 1.20 10.36
N ILE A 307 -13.86 0.52 9.47
CA ILE A 307 -14.07 -0.89 9.12
C ILE A 307 -13.02 -1.73 9.86
N PHE A 308 -13.48 -2.84 10.44
CA PHE A 308 -12.67 -3.79 11.17
C PHE A 308 -12.83 -5.19 10.60
N ALA A 309 -11.77 -5.99 10.73
CA ALA A 309 -11.78 -7.44 10.53
C ALA A 309 -10.64 -8.05 11.34
N GLU A 310 -10.69 -9.36 11.55
CA GLU A 310 -9.69 -10.06 12.36
C GLU A 310 -8.27 -9.82 11.85
N GLY A 311 -7.39 -9.37 12.74
CA GLY A 311 -5.99 -9.16 12.42
C GLY A 311 -5.75 -8.08 11.36
N CYS A 312 -6.72 -7.20 11.07
CA CYS A 312 -6.54 -6.04 10.19
C CYS A 312 -6.35 -4.75 11.01
N VAL A 313 -5.63 -3.78 10.46
CA VAL A 313 -5.67 -2.40 10.98
C VAL A 313 -7.03 -1.81 10.56
N PRO A 314 -7.70 -1.00 11.41
CA PRO A 314 -8.97 -0.40 11.03
C PRO A 314 -8.80 0.53 9.82
N GLU A 315 -9.63 0.33 8.79
CA GLU A 315 -9.70 1.23 7.65
C GLU A 315 -10.70 2.35 7.95
N THR A 316 -10.26 3.59 7.86
CA THR A 316 -11.06 4.76 8.23
C THR A 316 -11.24 5.70 7.05
N GLY A 317 -12.36 6.41 7.01
CA GLY A 317 -12.60 7.40 5.98
C GLY A 317 -13.87 8.20 6.22
N LYS A 318 -14.12 9.13 5.31
CA LYS A 318 -15.32 9.95 5.27
C LYS A 318 -15.91 9.88 3.88
N VAL A 319 -17.21 9.68 3.80
CA VAL A 319 -17.98 9.75 2.56
C VAL A 319 -18.82 11.02 2.60
N GLU A 320 -18.86 11.75 1.49
CA GLU A 320 -19.70 12.92 1.31
C GLU A 320 -20.45 12.79 -0.01
N PHE A 321 -21.74 13.12 -0.01
CA PHE A 321 -22.56 13.29 -1.19
C PHE A 321 -22.91 14.77 -1.32
N SER A 322 -22.58 15.38 -2.46
CA SER A 322 -22.95 16.76 -2.74
C SER A 322 -24.44 16.87 -3.07
N VAL A 323 -25.00 18.07 -2.97
CA VAL A 323 -26.40 18.29 -3.37
C VAL A 323 -26.58 18.05 -4.86
N ASP A 324 -25.63 18.46 -5.69
CA ASP A 324 -25.62 18.17 -7.14
C ASP A 324 -25.73 16.68 -7.43
N GLU A 325 -24.91 15.83 -6.77
CA GLU A 325 -24.96 14.37 -6.95
C GLU A 325 -26.31 13.78 -6.56
N ILE A 326 -26.95 14.32 -5.52
CA ILE A 326 -28.28 13.90 -5.06
C ILE A 326 -29.36 14.34 -6.06
N MET A 327 -29.27 15.56 -6.57
CA MET A 327 -30.22 16.12 -7.54
C MET A 327 -30.15 15.38 -8.87
N ASP A 328 -28.93 15.12 -9.36
CA ASP A 328 -28.68 14.30 -10.55
C ASP A 328 -29.25 12.88 -10.38
N PHE A 329 -29.03 12.26 -9.21
CA PHE A 329 -29.56 10.94 -8.89
C PHE A 329 -31.10 10.93 -8.92
N LEU A 330 -31.75 11.93 -8.29
CA LEU A 330 -33.21 12.05 -8.25
C LEU A 330 -33.81 12.55 -9.58
N ARG A 331 -32.97 12.93 -10.56
CA ARG A 331 -33.36 13.52 -11.86
C ARG A 331 -34.19 14.81 -11.70
N ILE A 332 -33.81 15.64 -10.74
CA ILE A 332 -34.54 16.85 -10.33
C ILE A 332 -33.92 18.12 -10.90
#